data_AF-A0A7U4DQG9-F1
#
_entry.id   AF-A0A7U4DQG9-F1
#
_cell.length_a   1.000
_cell.length_b   1.000
_cell.length_c   1.000
_cell.angle_alpha   90.00
_cell.angle_beta   90.00
_cell.angle_gamma   90.00
#
_symmetry.space_group_name_H-M   'P 1'
#
loop_
_entity.id
_entity.type
_entity.pdbx_description
1 polymer ?
#
loop_
_entity_poly.entity_id
_entity_poly.type
_entity_poly.pdbx_seq_one_letter_code
_entity_poly.pdbx_strand_id
1 'polypeptide(L)'
;MNTNEPKRNASQYRDAIFIVTEERSCPIYNVGEEFKVENMALIVPEGKAVCLLMVRELMKAVAEKKSLERFSPSGVQKVKFECGGCTGLIRFEFKKEKGFATLQMKLLAAAEQKARMRHLDKFYDVLRKLEIFEPLTEDSLRDLSAQLQLKEYDAHKIILKKGDPGTSLYIVLEGRVAVIGDEGQTLSEMTVGDIFGEMSLLSGEPITTSIHSRERTRLATLSSKDFKHTLNRYPVLQVFFYRLLVERAQANTLRAGTISSGMTGRLSDINAVELFQLINSSQKTGKVLLVLDDGNATVAFNEGELVKTQYKELSGKEAFFALLAKSDGTFTYTSGLSAEEKQLEVIGGFMGLVMEGMRRVDEQQA
;
A
#
# COMPACT_ATOMS: atom_id res chain seq x y z
N MET A 1 52.73 -18.91 51.45
CA MET A 1 52.36 -19.45 50.13
C MET A 1 51.11 -18.73 49.68
N ASN A 2 51.28 -17.76 48.77
CA ASN A 2 50.20 -16.93 48.25
C ASN A 2 49.79 -17.56 46.91
N THR A 3 48.70 -18.32 46.87
CA THR A 3 48.19 -18.91 45.63
C THR A 3 47.38 -17.85 44.88
N ASN A 4 48.04 -17.20 43.94
CA ASN A 4 47.42 -16.39 42.89
C ASN A 4 46.52 -17.30 42.04
N GLU A 5 45.21 -17.25 42.27
CA GLU A 5 44.24 -17.68 41.27
C GLU A 5 44.19 -16.64 40.13
N PRO A 6 44.22 -17.05 38.85
CA PRO A 6 44.07 -16.12 37.75
C PRO A 6 42.63 -15.62 37.74
N LYS A 7 42.44 -14.31 37.93
CA LYS A 7 41.16 -13.63 37.69
C LYS A 7 40.64 -14.02 36.29
N ARG A 8 39.65 -14.90 36.23
CA ARG A 8 38.89 -15.21 35.01
C ARG A 8 38.25 -13.91 34.53
N ASN A 9 38.86 -13.26 33.53
CA ASN A 9 38.30 -12.12 32.81
C ASN A 9 36.93 -12.53 32.23
N ALA A 10 35.85 -12.18 32.92
CA ALA A 10 34.49 -12.31 32.40
C ALA A 10 34.36 -11.36 31.19
N SER A 11 33.95 -11.88 30.03
CA SER A 11 33.73 -11.04 28.86
C SER A 11 32.67 -9.98 29.20
N GLN A 12 33.00 -8.71 28.96
CA GLN A 12 32.21 -7.52 29.33
C GLN A 12 30.80 -7.46 28.68
N TYR A 13 30.47 -8.45 27.84
CA TYR A 13 29.25 -8.57 27.04
C TYR A 13 28.47 -9.86 27.30
N ARG A 14 28.76 -10.60 28.39
CA ARG A 14 27.77 -11.57 28.91
C ARG A 14 26.53 -10.76 29.33
N ASP A 15 25.38 -11.11 28.78
CA ASP A 15 24.08 -10.51 29.13
C ASP A 15 23.94 -9.06 28.62
N ALA A 16 24.17 -8.87 27.32
CA ALA A 16 24.12 -7.58 26.63
C ALA A 16 22.80 -7.35 25.88
N ILE A 17 22.25 -6.13 25.92
CA ILE A 17 21.13 -5.71 25.07
C ILE A 17 21.64 -4.67 24.06
N PHE A 18 21.38 -4.90 22.78
CA PHE A 18 21.68 -3.99 21.70
C PHE A 18 20.38 -3.47 21.10
N ILE A 19 20.22 -2.15 21.03
CA ILE A 19 18.99 -1.52 20.51
C ILE A 19 19.31 -0.80 19.21
N VAL A 20 18.49 -0.98 18.17
CA VAL A 20 18.61 -0.20 16.94
C VAL A 20 18.21 1.25 17.23
N THR A 21 19.16 2.18 17.07
CA THR A 21 18.98 3.62 17.36
C THR A 21 18.82 4.46 16.11
N GLU A 22 19.41 4.03 14.99
CA GLU A 22 19.24 4.65 13.70
C GLU A 22 19.11 3.55 12.65
N GLU A 23 18.31 3.81 11.64
CA GLU A 23 18.05 2.87 10.57
C GLU A 23 17.93 3.65 9.26
N ARG A 24 18.65 3.20 8.23
CA ARG A 24 18.58 3.71 6.86
C ARG A 24 18.45 2.51 5.95
N SER A 25 17.33 2.31 5.28
CA SER A 25 17.15 1.27 4.23
C SER A 25 17.48 -0.19 4.62
N CYS A 26 17.50 -0.53 5.90
CA CYS A 26 17.54 -1.91 6.39
C CYS A 26 16.25 -2.64 6.01
N PRO A 27 16.29 -3.83 5.39
CA PRO A 27 15.08 -4.54 4.98
C PRO A 27 14.41 -5.36 6.09
N ILE A 28 15.08 -5.57 7.23
CA ILE A 28 14.65 -6.54 8.25
C ILE A 28 14.28 -5.86 9.57
N TYR A 29 15.11 -4.91 10.02
CA TYR A 29 15.00 -4.33 11.35
C TYR A 29 14.57 -2.86 11.35
N ASN A 30 13.95 -2.43 12.44
CA ASN A 30 13.44 -1.07 12.67
C ASN A 30 14.12 -0.42 13.88
N VAL A 31 14.11 0.91 13.94
CA VAL A 31 14.53 1.66 15.14
C VAL A 31 13.69 1.24 16.34
N GLY A 32 14.35 0.98 17.47
CA GLY A 32 13.76 0.55 18.73
C GLY A 32 13.77 -0.96 18.95
N GLU A 33 14.08 -1.77 17.95
CA GLU A 33 14.18 -3.23 18.11
C GLU A 33 15.42 -3.63 18.91
N GLU A 34 15.26 -4.64 19.77
CA GLU A 34 16.29 -5.09 20.70
C GLU A 34 16.82 -6.49 20.34
N PHE A 35 18.14 -6.64 20.39
CA PHE A 35 18.84 -7.93 20.32
C PHE A 35 19.44 -8.21 21.69
N LYS A 36 19.25 -9.43 22.21
CA LYS A 36 19.80 -9.83 23.52
C LYS A 36 20.86 -10.89 23.35
N VAL A 37 21.96 -10.77 24.07
CA VAL A 37 23.03 -11.77 24.09
C VAL A 37 23.12 -12.35 25.49
N GLU A 38 22.65 -13.59 25.65
CA GLU A 38 22.68 -14.31 26.93
C GLU A 38 23.47 -15.60 26.75
N ASN A 39 24.44 -15.88 27.61
CA ASN A 39 25.26 -17.11 27.53
C ASN A 39 25.92 -17.40 26.15
N MET A 40 26.30 -16.36 25.41
CA MET A 40 26.81 -16.44 24.02
C MET A 40 25.76 -16.88 22.97
N ALA A 41 24.48 -16.97 23.33
CA ALA A 41 23.38 -17.07 22.40
C ALA A 41 22.84 -15.67 22.06
N LEU A 42 22.57 -15.43 20.79
CA LEU A 42 21.93 -14.21 20.31
C LEU A 42 20.44 -14.44 20.14
N ILE A 43 19.63 -13.69 20.87
CA ILE A 43 18.19 -13.61 20.76
C ILE A 43 17.87 -12.41 19.86
N VAL A 44 17.17 -12.69 18.75
CA VAL A 44 16.70 -11.68 17.80
C VAL A 44 15.26 -11.25 18.14
N PRO A 45 14.80 -10.07 17.66
CA PRO A 45 13.40 -9.66 17.80
C PRO A 45 12.43 -10.75 17.32
N GLU A 46 11.37 -10.98 18.09
CA GLU A 46 10.36 -12.00 17.80
C GLU A 46 9.70 -11.77 16.43
N GLY A 47 9.45 -12.88 15.71
CA GLY A 47 8.79 -12.83 14.42
C GLY A 47 9.56 -12.10 13.32
N LYS A 48 10.89 -11.93 13.44
CA LYS A 48 11.76 -11.37 12.39
C LYS A 48 12.74 -12.40 11.82
N ALA A 49 13.10 -12.22 10.55
CA ALA A 49 14.19 -12.99 9.94
C ALA A 49 15.53 -12.70 10.62
N VAL A 50 16.40 -13.71 10.67
CA VAL A 50 17.76 -13.57 11.20
C VAL A 50 18.68 -13.02 10.10
N CYS A 51 19.16 -11.79 10.25
CA CYS A 51 20.16 -11.22 9.34
C CYS A 51 21.55 -11.72 9.71
N LEU A 52 22.12 -12.63 8.93
CA LEU A 52 23.45 -13.21 9.22
C LEU A 52 24.58 -12.16 9.27
N LEU A 53 24.44 -11.04 8.55
CA LEU A 53 25.39 -9.93 8.63
C LEU A 53 25.31 -9.27 10.02
N MET A 54 24.10 -8.99 10.51
CA MET A 54 23.90 -8.45 11.87
C MET A 54 24.39 -9.43 12.94
N VAL A 55 24.08 -10.72 12.81
CA VAL A 55 24.58 -11.76 13.72
C VAL A 55 26.10 -11.78 13.74
N ARG A 56 26.75 -11.79 12.58
CA ARG A 56 28.22 -11.79 12.48
C ARG A 56 28.84 -10.58 13.18
N GLU A 57 28.28 -9.38 12.96
CA GLU A 57 28.83 -8.16 13.58
C GLU A 57 28.56 -8.11 15.10
N LEU A 58 27.38 -8.51 15.57
CA LEU A 58 27.10 -8.64 17.00
C LEU A 58 28.03 -9.66 17.66
N MET A 59 28.25 -10.82 17.02
CA MET A 59 29.16 -11.84 17.54
C MET A 59 30.62 -11.37 17.55
N LYS A 60 31.07 -10.57 16.57
CA LYS A 60 32.38 -9.90 16.63
C LYS A 60 32.47 -8.92 17.80
N ALA A 61 31.47 -8.06 17.97
CA ALA A 61 31.43 -7.08 19.05
C ALA A 61 31.45 -7.76 20.44
N VAL A 62 30.76 -8.90 20.58
CA VAL A 62 30.75 -9.70 21.81
C VAL A 62 32.07 -10.46 22.03
N ALA A 63 32.74 -10.90 20.96
CA ALA A 63 33.98 -11.67 21.01
C ALA A 63 35.24 -10.80 21.19
N GLU A 64 35.22 -9.53 20.79
CA GLU A 64 36.37 -8.63 20.94
C GLU A 64 36.68 -8.32 22.42
N LYS A 65 37.85 -8.78 22.88
CA LYS A 65 38.36 -8.60 24.25
C LYS A 65 38.97 -7.22 24.53
N LYS A 66 38.98 -6.30 23.57
CA LYS A 66 39.62 -4.98 23.76
C LYS A 66 38.72 -4.10 24.64
N SER A 67 39.22 -3.82 25.83
CA SER A 67 38.73 -2.82 26.77
C SER A 67 38.40 -1.53 26.01
N LEU A 68 37.12 -1.17 25.91
CA LEU A 68 36.65 0.15 25.47
C LEU A 68 36.94 1.23 26.52
N GLU A 69 38.12 1.18 27.15
CA GLU A 69 38.62 2.21 28.05
C GLU A 69 39.24 3.35 27.23
N ARG A 70 38.40 4.24 26.73
CA ARG A 70 38.72 5.68 26.67
C ARG A 70 37.44 6.47 26.98
N PHE A 71 37.29 6.79 28.26
CA PHE A 71 36.36 7.80 28.72
C PHE A 71 36.69 9.13 28.01
N SER A 72 35.79 9.58 27.14
CA SER A 72 35.70 11.00 26.82
C SER A 72 34.85 11.68 27.91
N PRO A 73 35.22 12.86 28.43
CA PRO A 73 34.46 13.54 29.48
C PRO A 73 33.04 13.97 29.05
N SER A 74 32.64 13.76 27.79
CA SER A 74 31.41 14.37 27.25
C SER A 74 30.65 13.55 26.19
N GLY A 75 30.74 12.22 26.14
CA GLY A 75 29.84 11.49 25.24
C GLY A 75 30.05 9.99 25.14
N VAL A 76 28.95 9.24 25.21
CA VAL A 76 28.87 7.81 24.91
C VAL A 76 29.37 7.57 23.49
N GLN A 77 30.41 6.76 23.33
CA GLN A 77 30.93 6.42 22.01
C GLN A 77 29.91 5.52 21.28
N LYS A 78 29.26 6.07 20.25
CA LYS A 78 28.25 5.38 19.43
C LYS A 78 28.94 4.42 18.46
N VAL A 79 28.87 3.12 18.71
CA VAL A 79 29.37 2.14 17.74
C VAL A 79 28.50 2.19 16.48
N LYS A 80 29.12 2.42 15.33
CA LYS A 80 28.45 2.57 14.03
C LYS A 80 28.77 1.32 13.21
N PHE A 81 27.75 0.65 12.70
CA PHE A 81 27.94 -0.50 11.82
C PHE A 81 27.30 -0.22 10.47
N GLU A 82 28.02 -0.56 9.41
CA GLU A 82 27.58 -0.41 8.03
C GLU A 82 27.41 -1.82 7.46
N CYS A 83 26.18 -2.18 7.09
CA CYS A 83 25.89 -3.50 6.57
C CYS A 83 26.28 -3.53 5.07
N GLY A 84 27.43 -4.11 4.75
CA GLY A 84 27.95 -4.16 3.37
C GLY A 84 27.22 -5.13 2.42
N GLY A 85 25.90 -5.34 2.55
CA GLY A 85 25.20 -6.35 1.72
C GLY A 85 23.68 -6.24 1.63
N CYS A 86 23.04 -5.40 2.42
CA CYS A 86 21.75 -4.82 2.07
C CYS A 86 21.98 -3.31 1.98
N THR A 87 21.26 -2.58 1.14
CA THR A 87 21.48 -1.16 0.81
C THR A 87 21.30 -0.18 1.99
N GLY A 88 21.42 -0.66 3.24
CA GLY A 88 21.07 0.05 4.44
C GLY A 88 22.06 -0.03 5.60
N LEU A 89 21.93 0.92 6.52
CA LEU A 89 22.78 1.14 7.68
C LEU A 89 21.92 1.08 8.94
N ILE A 90 22.30 0.24 9.89
CA ILE A 90 21.70 0.22 11.23
C ILE A 90 22.74 0.64 12.25
N ARG A 91 22.39 1.62 13.06
CA ARG A 91 23.16 1.98 14.24
C ARG A 91 22.54 1.28 15.42
N PHE A 92 23.37 0.64 16.24
CA PHE A 92 22.89 0.08 17.49
C PHE A 92 23.79 0.53 18.64
N GLU A 93 23.16 0.80 19.77
CA GLU A 93 23.87 1.19 20.99
C GLU A 93 23.94 -0.02 21.92
N PHE A 94 25.15 -0.31 22.43
CA PHE A 94 25.31 -1.24 23.53
C PHE A 94 24.70 -0.60 24.77
N LYS A 95 23.54 -1.11 25.17
CA LYS A 95 23.03 -0.92 26.51
C LYS A 95 23.68 -2.03 27.34
N LYS A 96 24.85 -1.73 27.94
CA LYS A 96 25.22 -2.41 29.19
C LYS A 96 23.95 -2.40 30.05
N GLU A 97 23.69 -3.39 30.87
CA GLU A 97 22.83 -3.13 32.01
C GLU A 97 23.45 -1.96 32.79
N LYS A 98 23.06 -0.74 32.41
CA LYS A 98 23.33 0.46 33.14
C LYS A 98 22.47 0.24 34.37
N GLY A 99 23.12 0.15 35.53
CA GLY A 99 22.53 0.56 36.80
C GLY A 99 22.09 2.04 36.82
N PHE A 100 21.59 2.56 35.71
CA PHE A 100 21.03 3.90 35.51
C PHE A 100 19.76 3.91 34.66
N ALA A 101 19.25 2.76 34.20
CA ALA A 101 17.80 2.65 34.11
C ALA A 101 17.39 2.30 35.54
N THR A 102 16.92 3.28 36.31
CA THR A 102 16.37 2.99 37.64
C THR A 102 15.33 1.87 37.48
N LEU A 103 15.18 1.01 38.48
CA LEU A 103 14.12 -0.01 38.46
C LEU A 103 12.79 0.60 38.01
N GLN A 104 12.54 1.84 38.45
CA GLN A 104 11.41 2.68 38.05
C GLN A 104 11.32 2.94 36.54
N MET A 105 12.41 3.28 35.84
CA MET A 105 12.42 3.46 34.37
C MET A 105 12.26 2.14 33.61
N LYS A 106 12.88 1.04 34.08
CA LYS A 106 12.68 -0.28 33.46
C LYS A 106 11.24 -0.75 33.64
N LEU A 107 10.67 -0.55 34.82
CA LEU A 107 9.27 -0.85 35.11
C LEU A 107 8.33 0.05 34.31
N LEU A 108 8.66 1.33 34.11
CA LEU A 108 7.85 2.24 33.29
C LEU A 108 7.83 1.81 31.83
N ALA A 109 8.99 1.55 31.22
CA ALA A 109 9.08 1.10 29.83
C ALA A 109 8.41 -0.28 29.63
N ALA A 110 8.64 -1.22 30.55
CA ALA A 110 7.96 -2.51 30.52
C ALA A 110 6.46 -2.37 30.74
N ALA A 111 6.01 -1.43 31.58
CA ALA A 111 4.59 -1.13 31.79
C ALA A 111 3.96 -0.46 30.58
N GLU A 112 4.65 0.45 29.88
CA GLU A 112 4.21 1.08 28.64
C GLU A 112 4.11 0.05 27.51
N GLN A 113 5.12 -0.81 27.34
CA GLN A 113 5.09 -1.87 26.34
C GLN A 113 3.99 -2.90 26.66
N LYS A 114 3.85 -3.30 27.92
CA LYS A 114 2.77 -4.18 28.38
C LYS A 114 1.40 -3.51 28.27
N ALA A 115 1.29 -2.21 28.49
CA ALA A 115 0.06 -1.45 28.28
C ALA A 115 -0.29 -1.40 26.78
N ARG A 116 0.69 -1.15 25.91
CA ARG A 116 0.53 -1.17 24.45
C ARG A 116 0.07 -2.55 23.96
N MET A 117 0.72 -3.63 24.41
CA MET A 117 0.30 -5.01 24.13
C MET A 117 -1.10 -5.29 24.66
N ARG A 118 -1.43 -4.90 25.90
CA ARG A 118 -2.78 -5.05 26.46
C ARG A 118 -3.83 -4.29 25.65
N HIS A 119 -3.49 -3.15 25.08
CA HIS A 119 -4.40 -2.41 24.21
C HIS A 119 -4.64 -3.14 22.90
N LEU A 120 -3.62 -3.76 22.31
CA LEU A 120 -3.78 -4.59 21.11
C LEU A 120 -4.52 -5.90 21.41
N ASP A 121 -4.33 -6.51 22.58
CA ASP A 121 -5.11 -7.66 23.03
C ASP A 121 -6.62 -7.34 23.07
N LYS A 122 -7.00 -6.11 23.48
CA LYS A 122 -8.41 -5.67 23.44
C LYS A 122 -8.98 -5.61 22.02
N PHE A 123 -8.13 -5.41 21.02
CA PHE A 123 -8.52 -5.38 19.62
C PHE A 123 -8.29 -6.72 18.93
N TYR A 124 -7.78 -7.75 19.64
CA TYR A 124 -7.61 -9.09 19.10
C TYR A 124 -8.93 -9.65 18.57
N ASP A 125 -10.03 -9.44 19.30
CA ASP A 125 -11.37 -9.88 18.87
C ASP A 125 -11.85 -9.16 17.60
N VAL A 126 -11.40 -7.92 17.38
CA VAL A 126 -11.69 -7.17 16.15
C VAL A 126 -10.87 -7.76 15.01
N LEU A 127 -9.56 -7.95 15.21
CA LEU A 127 -8.66 -8.54 14.22
C LEU A 127 -9.12 -9.94 13.81
N ARG A 128 -9.50 -10.78 14.78
CA ARG A 128 -9.94 -12.17 14.52
C ARG A 128 -11.19 -12.25 13.63
N LYS A 129 -12.05 -11.23 13.66
CA LYS A 129 -13.26 -11.14 12.84
C LYS A 129 -13.01 -10.67 11.41
N LEU A 130 -11.81 -10.18 11.09
CA LEU A 130 -11.50 -9.71 9.75
C LEU A 130 -11.22 -10.90 8.84
N GLU A 131 -11.87 -10.92 7.68
CA GLU A 131 -11.76 -12.00 6.68
C GLU A 131 -10.30 -12.28 6.29
N ILE A 132 -9.46 -11.23 6.24
CA ILE A 132 -8.03 -11.36 5.95
C ILE A 132 -7.28 -12.25 6.95
N PHE A 133 -7.73 -12.31 8.20
CA PHE A 133 -7.05 -13.03 9.28
C PHE A 133 -7.73 -14.36 9.63
N GLU A 134 -8.85 -14.70 8.99
CA GLU A 134 -9.50 -16.00 9.11
C GLU A 134 -8.55 -17.17 8.84
N PRO A 135 -7.67 -17.13 7.81
CA PRO A 135 -6.76 -18.25 7.51
C PRO A 135 -5.63 -18.43 8.53
N LEU A 136 -5.42 -17.46 9.43
CA LEU A 136 -4.36 -17.54 10.43
C LEU A 136 -4.82 -18.35 11.65
N THR A 137 -3.92 -19.15 12.19
CA THR A 137 -4.13 -19.78 13.51
C THR A 137 -4.10 -18.72 14.60
N GLU A 138 -4.66 -19.04 15.77
CA GLU A 138 -4.64 -18.15 16.94
C GLU A 138 -3.22 -17.70 17.30
N ASP A 139 -2.26 -18.62 17.31
CA ASP A 139 -0.85 -18.30 17.58
C ASP A 139 -0.26 -17.38 16.50
N SER A 140 -0.56 -17.65 15.22
CA SER A 140 -0.09 -16.80 14.11
C SER A 140 -0.67 -15.40 14.16
N LEU A 141 -1.93 -15.26 14.57
CA LEU A 141 -2.58 -13.97 14.71
C LEU A 141 -2.03 -13.19 15.92
N ARG A 142 -1.69 -13.89 17.01
CA ARG A 142 -1.00 -13.28 18.17
C ARG A 142 0.41 -12.81 17.80
N ASP A 143 1.15 -13.60 17.05
CA ASP A 143 2.48 -13.20 16.55
C ASP A 143 2.37 -11.95 15.66
N LEU A 144 1.39 -11.92 14.76
CA LEU A 144 1.14 -10.75 13.91
C LEU A 144 0.69 -9.53 14.73
N SER A 145 -0.21 -9.72 15.70
CA SER A 145 -0.73 -8.62 16.51
C SER A 145 0.37 -7.98 17.37
N ALA A 146 1.38 -8.74 17.79
CA ALA A 146 2.54 -8.23 18.49
C ALA A 146 3.41 -7.27 17.64
N GLN A 147 3.35 -7.40 16.31
CA GLN A 147 4.06 -6.52 15.37
C GLN A 147 3.29 -5.23 15.05
N LEU A 148 1.98 -5.20 15.35
CA LEU A 148 1.14 -4.05 15.10
C LEU A 148 1.42 -2.91 16.07
N GLN A 149 1.28 -1.70 15.56
CA GLN A 149 1.46 -0.47 16.32
C GLN A 149 0.16 0.33 16.35
N LEU A 150 -0.39 0.55 17.54
CA LEU A 150 -1.55 1.43 17.72
C LEU A 150 -1.18 2.89 17.44
N LYS A 151 -1.95 3.57 16.59
CA LYS A 151 -1.93 5.02 16.38
C LYS A 151 -3.32 5.59 16.58
N GLU A 152 -3.40 6.73 17.25
CA GLU A 152 -4.65 7.49 17.45
C GLU A 152 -4.60 8.80 16.67
N TYR A 153 -5.71 9.15 16.04
CA TYR A 153 -5.90 10.40 15.33
C TYR A 153 -7.18 11.09 15.80
N ASP A 154 -7.11 12.39 16.04
CA ASP A 154 -8.31 13.21 16.21
C ASP A 154 -9.09 13.32 14.90
N ALA A 155 -10.31 13.83 14.95
CA ALA A 155 -11.12 14.09 13.77
C ALA A 155 -10.41 15.03 12.76
N HIS A 156 -10.62 14.78 11.47
CA HIS A 156 -10.16 15.62 10.36
C HIS A 156 -8.63 15.78 10.25
N LYS A 157 -7.88 14.77 10.71
CA LYS A 157 -6.43 14.71 10.58
C LYS A 157 -6.02 13.91 9.35
N ILE A 158 -4.96 14.37 8.70
CA ILE A 158 -4.36 13.66 7.55
C ILE A 158 -3.62 12.44 8.08
N ILE A 159 -3.97 11.26 7.59
CA ILE A 159 -3.33 9.99 7.94
C ILE A 159 -2.33 9.60 6.84
N LEU A 160 -2.76 9.70 5.57
CA LEU A 160 -1.93 9.53 4.38
C LEU A 160 -2.17 10.69 3.43
N LYS A 161 -1.12 11.11 2.74
CA LYS A 161 -1.16 12.23 1.79
C LYS A 161 -0.73 11.76 0.41
N LYS A 162 -1.50 12.12 -0.61
CA LYS A 162 -1.18 11.85 -2.01
C LYS A 162 0.24 12.33 -2.36
N GLY A 163 0.98 11.49 -3.08
CA GLY A 163 2.35 11.74 -3.52
C GLY A 163 3.44 11.37 -2.50
N ASP A 164 3.09 11.16 -1.24
CA ASP A 164 4.07 10.73 -0.25
C ASP A 164 4.45 9.24 -0.46
N PRO A 165 5.65 8.80 -0.05
CA PRO A 165 6.01 7.39 -0.07
C PRO A 165 5.13 6.55 0.86
N GLY A 166 4.74 5.36 0.43
CA GLY A 166 4.06 4.38 1.27
C GLY A 166 4.96 3.80 2.35
N THR A 167 4.68 4.08 3.62
CA THR A 167 5.52 3.61 4.75
C THR A 167 4.89 2.53 5.60
N SER A 168 3.57 2.40 5.60
CA SER A 168 2.85 1.49 6.50
C SER A 168 1.51 1.07 5.94
N LEU A 169 1.06 -0.11 6.36
CA LEU A 169 -0.31 -0.59 6.24
C LEU A 169 -1.10 -0.10 7.47
N TYR A 170 -2.39 0.16 7.29
CA TYR A 170 -3.30 0.60 8.34
C TYR A 170 -4.54 -0.27 8.36
N ILE A 171 -5.03 -0.59 9.56
CA ILE A 171 -6.28 -1.31 9.81
C ILE A 171 -7.11 -0.45 10.75
N VAL A 172 -8.37 -0.17 10.38
CA VAL A 172 -9.27 0.62 11.23
C VAL A 172 -9.78 -0.24 12.38
N LEU A 173 -9.42 0.13 13.61
CA LEU A 173 -9.89 -0.58 14.82
C LEU A 173 -11.10 0.11 15.45
N GLU A 174 -11.17 1.44 15.33
CA GLU A 174 -12.25 2.27 15.86
C GLU A 174 -12.36 3.55 15.01
N GLY A 175 -13.59 4.02 14.78
CA GLY A 175 -13.90 5.25 14.06
C GLY A 175 -13.98 5.07 12.54
N ARG A 176 -13.91 6.19 11.82
CA ARG A 176 -14.04 6.26 10.36
C ARG A 176 -12.98 7.13 9.71
N VAL A 177 -12.55 6.74 8.52
CA VAL A 177 -11.63 7.49 7.68
C VAL A 177 -12.23 7.69 6.29
N ALA A 178 -11.82 8.75 5.61
CA ALA A 178 -12.32 9.11 4.29
C ALA A 178 -11.16 9.14 3.29
N VAL A 179 -11.40 8.57 2.12
CA VAL A 179 -10.55 8.71 0.94
C VAL A 179 -10.89 10.05 0.29
N ILE A 180 -9.90 10.91 0.16
CA ILE A 180 -10.06 12.30 -0.29
C ILE A 180 -9.50 12.44 -1.71
N GLY A 181 -10.37 12.82 -2.63
CA GLY A 181 -10.02 13.08 -4.02
C GLY A 181 -9.25 14.36 -4.23
N ASP A 182 -8.85 14.60 -5.47
CA ASP A 182 -7.96 15.71 -5.84
C ASP A 182 -8.58 17.10 -5.60
N GLU A 183 -9.91 17.21 -5.64
CA GLU A 183 -10.65 18.44 -5.36
C GLU A 183 -11.08 18.54 -3.89
N GLY A 184 -10.58 17.64 -3.03
CA GLY A 184 -10.92 17.60 -1.61
C GLY A 184 -12.27 16.93 -1.30
N GLN A 185 -12.98 16.43 -2.32
CA GLN A 185 -14.22 15.68 -2.15
C GLN A 185 -13.96 14.31 -1.51
N THR A 186 -14.93 13.79 -0.78
CA THR A 186 -14.86 12.43 -0.23
C THR A 186 -15.29 11.43 -1.30
N LEU A 187 -14.36 10.57 -1.70
CA LEU A 187 -14.59 9.53 -2.72
C LEU A 187 -15.21 8.27 -2.13
N SER A 188 -14.81 7.92 -0.91
CA SER A 188 -15.37 6.82 -0.13
C SER A 188 -14.99 6.96 1.33
N GLU A 189 -15.73 6.29 2.20
CA GLU A 189 -15.40 6.16 3.61
C GLU A 189 -15.07 4.71 3.94
N MET A 190 -14.18 4.54 4.91
CA MET A 190 -13.73 3.25 5.44
C MET A 190 -13.99 3.24 6.94
N THR A 191 -14.44 2.10 7.44
CA THR A 191 -14.93 1.86 8.79
C THR A 191 -14.15 0.73 9.46
N VAL A 192 -14.54 0.35 10.67
CA VAL A 192 -13.86 -0.70 11.44
C VAL A 192 -13.68 -1.98 10.63
N GLY A 193 -12.45 -2.47 10.56
CA GLY A 193 -12.05 -3.65 9.80
C GLY A 193 -11.49 -3.36 8.41
N ASP A 194 -11.73 -2.17 7.85
CA ASP A 194 -11.16 -1.79 6.59
C ASP A 194 -9.65 -1.56 6.69
N ILE A 195 -8.95 -1.86 5.60
CA ILE A 195 -7.50 -1.81 5.49
C ILE A 195 -7.11 -0.77 4.46
N PHE A 196 -6.02 -0.03 4.65
CA PHE A 196 -5.53 0.91 3.64
C PHE A 196 -4.02 1.12 3.71
N GLY A 197 -3.48 1.76 2.66
CA GLY A 197 -2.05 1.99 2.48
C GLY A 197 -1.32 0.82 1.80
N GLU A 198 -1.96 -0.34 1.65
CA GLU A 198 -1.41 -1.54 1.01
C GLU A 198 -1.01 -1.29 -0.45
N MET A 199 -1.76 -0.45 -1.18
CA MET A 199 -1.51 -0.22 -2.61
C MET A 199 -0.07 0.23 -2.84
N SER A 200 0.36 1.29 -2.14
CA SER A 200 1.71 1.82 -2.23
C SER A 200 2.80 0.84 -1.79
N LEU A 201 2.49 -0.05 -0.84
CA LEU A 201 3.44 -1.05 -0.36
C LEU A 201 3.64 -2.20 -1.35
N LEU A 202 2.57 -2.56 -2.08
CA LEU A 202 2.56 -3.67 -3.03
C LEU A 202 3.01 -3.24 -4.42
N SER A 203 2.55 -2.09 -4.92
CA SER A 203 2.93 -1.57 -6.24
C SER A 203 4.31 -0.91 -6.22
N GLY A 204 4.76 -0.43 -5.06
CA GLY A 204 5.98 0.38 -4.95
C GLY A 204 5.80 1.83 -5.42
N GLU A 205 4.59 2.21 -5.81
CA GLU A 205 4.26 3.58 -6.20
C GLU A 205 3.95 4.46 -4.99
N PRO A 206 4.07 5.79 -5.11
CA PRO A 206 3.63 6.72 -4.08
C PRO A 206 2.13 6.57 -3.75
N ILE A 207 1.72 7.14 -2.62
CA ILE A 207 0.31 7.19 -2.22
C ILE A 207 -0.50 7.87 -3.32
N THR A 208 -1.51 7.16 -3.85
CA THR A 208 -2.33 7.62 -4.99
C THR A 208 -3.43 8.59 -4.58
N THR A 209 -3.96 8.45 -3.36
CA THR A 209 -5.09 9.23 -2.85
C THR A 209 -4.90 9.53 -1.36
N SER A 210 -5.25 10.75 -0.93
CA SER A 210 -5.14 11.16 0.48
C SER A 210 -6.19 10.46 1.35
N ILE A 211 -5.88 10.22 2.62
CA ILE A 211 -6.80 9.61 3.60
C ILE A 211 -6.81 10.43 4.87
N HIS A 212 -7.99 10.90 5.28
CA HIS A 212 -8.18 11.72 6.48
C HIS A 212 -9.10 10.99 7.48
N SER A 213 -8.90 11.18 8.78
CA SER A 213 -9.87 10.77 9.79
C SER A 213 -11.14 11.62 9.71
N ARG A 214 -12.30 11.01 9.99
CA ARG A 214 -13.59 11.72 10.05
C ARG A 214 -14.02 12.03 11.47
N GLU A 215 -13.63 11.16 12.39
CA GLU A 215 -13.86 11.27 13.83
C GLU A 215 -12.59 10.84 14.56
N ARG A 216 -12.64 10.71 15.89
CA ARG A 216 -11.52 10.11 16.63
C ARG A 216 -11.33 8.67 16.14
N THR A 217 -10.17 8.38 15.57
CA THR A 217 -9.88 7.09 14.93
C THR A 217 -8.70 6.41 15.60
N ARG A 218 -8.83 5.10 15.85
CA ARG A 218 -7.71 4.25 16.27
C ARG A 218 -7.36 3.28 15.15
N LEU A 219 -6.07 3.21 14.82
CA LEU A 219 -5.55 2.40 13.74
C LEU A 219 -4.50 1.44 14.28
N ALA A 220 -4.56 0.17 13.88
CA ALA A 220 -3.39 -0.69 13.92
C ALA A 220 -2.54 -0.41 12.69
N THR A 221 -1.23 -0.27 12.88
CA THR A 221 -0.29 0.03 11.79
C THR A 221 0.81 -1.02 11.73
N LEU A 222 1.16 -1.44 10.51
CA LEU A 222 2.25 -2.37 10.25
C LEU A 222 3.24 -1.68 9.31
N SER A 223 4.53 -1.63 9.67
CA SER A 223 5.51 -0.95 8.83
C SER A 223 5.69 -1.67 7.50
N SER A 224 6.18 -0.98 6.46
CA SER A 224 6.46 -1.58 5.14
C SER A 224 7.35 -2.84 5.24
N LYS A 225 8.32 -2.86 6.16
CA LYS A 225 9.22 -4.00 6.36
C LYS A 225 8.51 -5.16 7.04
N ASP A 226 7.76 -4.85 8.09
CA ASP A 226 7.01 -5.87 8.83
C ASP A 226 5.94 -6.46 7.92
N PHE A 227 5.25 -5.64 7.13
CA PHE A 227 4.32 -6.07 6.10
C PHE A 227 4.96 -7.05 5.11
N LYS A 228 6.11 -6.72 4.52
CA LYS A 228 6.85 -7.63 3.64
C LYS A 228 7.24 -8.93 4.34
N HIS A 229 7.66 -8.85 5.60
CA HIS A 229 8.02 -10.02 6.39
C HIS A 229 6.80 -10.91 6.68
N THR A 230 5.69 -10.32 7.11
CA THR A 230 4.39 -10.96 7.33
C THR A 230 3.92 -11.66 6.06
N LEU A 231 3.99 -11.00 4.91
CA LEU A 231 3.62 -11.60 3.62
C LEU A 231 4.47 -12.82 3.29
N ASN A 232 5.79 -12.77 3.52
CA ASN A 232 6.68 -13.91 3.30
C ASN A 232 6.41 -15.07 4.27
N ARG A 233 6.06 -14.74 5.52
CA ARG A 233 5.76 -15.72 6.57
C ARG A 233 4.41 -16.40 6.37
N TYR A 234 3.42 -15.64 5.89
CA TYR A 234 2.05 -16.10 5.69
C TYR A 234 1.62 -15.83 4.24
N PRO A 235 2.02 -16.69 3.28
CA PRO A 235 1.71 -16.51 1.85
C PRO A 235 0.21 -16.39 1.54
N VAL A 236 -0.65 -16.98 2.39
CA VAL A 236 -2.12 -16.84 2.26
C VAL A 236 -2.58 -15.38 2.31
N LEU A 237 -1.91 -14.53 3.09
CA LEU A 237 -2.20 -13.11 3.15
C LEU A 237 -1.81 -12.39 1.85
N GLN A 238 -0.77 -12.87 1.15
CA GLN A 238 -0.36 -12.29 -0.14
C GLN A 238 -1.48 -12.37 -1.15
N VAL A 239 -2.12 -13.54 -1.27
CA VAL A 239 -3.22 -13.75 -2.21
C VAL A 239 -4.38 -12.79 -1.92
N PHE A 240 -4.73 -12.62 -0.64
CA PHE A 240 -5.74 -11.65 -0.22
C PHE A 240 -5.36 -10.22 -0.63
N PHE A 241 -4.13 -9.79 -0.30
CA PHE A 241 -3.67 -8.44 -0.60
C PHE A 241 -3.55 -8.16 -2.09
N TYR A 242 -3.16 -9.15 -2.91
CA TYR A 242 -3.17 -9.01 -4.36
C TYR A 242 -4.59 -8.88 -4.91
N ARG A 243 -5.53 -9.68 -4.40
CA ARG A 243 -6.94 -9.55 -4.79
C ARG A 243 -7.49 -8.18 -4.40
N LEU A 244 -7.22 -7.72 -3.19
CA LEU A 244 -7.61 -6.38 -2.72
C LEU A 244 -6.98 -5.27 -3.58
N LEU A 245 -5.71 -5.44 -3.97
CA LEU A 245 -5.02 -4.52 -4.88
C LEU A 245 -5.71 -4.45 -6.24
N VAL A 246 -6.08 -5.59 -6.83
CA VAL A 246 -6.78 -5.66 -8.11
C VAL A 246 -8.16 -5.00 -8.00
N GLU A 247 -8.93 -5.34 -6.97
CA GLU A 247 -10.25 -4.75 -6.73
C GLU A 247 -10.17 -3.23 -6.57
N ARG A 248 -9.14 -2.72 -5.87
CA ARG A 248 -8.92 -1.28 -5.68
C ARG A 248 -8.33 -0.58 -6.88
N ALA A 249 -7.45 -1.24 -7.63
CA ALA A 249 -6.95 -0.72 -8.90
C ALA A 249 -8.11 -0.59 -9.88
N GLN A 250 -8.97 -1.59 -9.99
CA GLN A 250 -10.19 -1.50 -10.78
C GLN A 250 -11.14 -0.43 -10.24
N ALA A 251 -11.38 -0.34 -8.93
CA ALA A 251 -12.22 0.72 -8.36
C ALA A 251 -11.62 2.11 -8.57
N ASN A 252 -10.29 2.27 -8.54
CA ASN A 252 -9.61 3.53 -8.84
C ASN A 252 -9.64 3.83 -10.34
N THR A 253 -9.52 2.82 -11.21
CA THR A 253 -9.70 2.93 -12.66
C THR A 253 -11.15 3.16 -13.04
N LEU A 254 -12.13 2.68 -12.26
CA LEU A 254 -13.58 2.91 -12.41
C LEU A 254 -14.02 4.21 -11.72
N ARG A 255 -13.24 4.75 -10.77
CA ARG A 255 -13.41 6.11 -10.26
C ARG A 255 -12.80 7.11 -11.23
N ALA A 256 -11.60 6.81 -11.73
CA ALA A 256 -10.98 7.49 -12.87
C ALA A 256 -11.77 7.26 -14.17
N GLY A 257 -12.55 6.18 -14.23
CA GLY A 257 -13.32 5.68 -15.37
C GLY A 257 -14.79 5.56 -15.05
N THR A 258 -15.29 6.41 -14.14
CA THR A 258 -16.62 6.95 -14.37
C THR A 258 -16.48 7.58 -15.74
N ILE A 259 -17.38 7.28 -16.67
CA ILE A 259 -17.54 8.18 -17.79
C ILE A 259 -18.10 9.48 -17.17
N SER A 260 -17.19 10.27 -16.60
CA SER A 260 -17.36 11.64 -16.17
C SER A 260 -17.09 12.53 -17.38
N SER A 261 -17.38 13.82 -17.24
CA SER A 261 -17.05 14.81 -18.26
C SER A 261 -15.55 14.74 -18.61
N GLY A 262 -15.17 14.13 -19.74
CA GLY A 262 -13.78 14.08 -20.20
C GLY A 262 -13.03 12.76 -19.96
N MET A 263 -13.63 11.57 -20.15
CA MET A 263 -12.86 10.30 -20.19
C MET A 263 -11.97 10.27 -21.43
N THR A 264 -10.67 9.94 -21.31
CA THR A 264 -9.77 9.72 -22.44
C THR A 264 -9.08 8.36 -22.36
N GLY A 265 -8.76 7.75 -23.49
CA GLY A 265 -8.10 6.44 -23.54
C GLY A 265 -7.63 6.07 -24.95
N ARG A 266 -7.06 4.87 -25.10
CA ARG A 266 -6.62 4.32 -26.39
C ARG A 266 -7.57 3.22 -26.86
N LEU A 267 -7.80 3.16 -28.17
CA LEU A 267 -8.61 2.10 -28.80
C LEU A 267 -7.92 0.74 -28.78
N SER A 268 -6.60 0.70 -28.59
CA SER A 268 -5.84 -0.53 -28.33
C SER A 268 -6.21 -1.18 -26.99
N ASP A 269 -6.63 -0.39 -26.02
CA ASP A 269 -6.88 -0.83 -24.64
C ASP A 269 -8.36 -1.22 -24.45
N ILE A 270 -9.26 -0.53 -25.16
CA ILE A 270 -10.69 -0.82 -25.26
C ILE A 270 -11.12 -0.57 -26.71
N ASN A 271 -11.46 -1.64 -27.42
CA ASN A 271 -11.84 -1.51 -28.83
C ASN A 271 -13.10 -0.65 -29.01
N ALA A 272 -13.31 -0.13 -30.22
CA ALA A 272 -14.41 0.79 -30.50
C ALA A 272 -15.79 0.18 -30.17
N VAL A 273 -15.97 -1.13 -30.37
CA VAL A 273 -17.22 -1.85 -30.09
C VAL A 273 -17.52 -1.83 -28.59
N GLU A 274 -16.57 -2.24 -27.77
CA GLU A 274 -16.68 -2.28 -26.31
C GLU A 274 -16.90 -0.88 -25.73
N LEU A 275 -16.16 0.12 -26.23
CA LEU A 275 -16.33 1.52 -25.83
C LEU A 275 -17.78 2.00 -26.06
N PHE A 276 -18.32 1.78 -27.25
CA PHE A 276 -19.68 2.20 -27.57
C PHE A 276 -20.74 1.38 -26.84
N GLN A 277 -20.54 0.07 -26.66
CA GLN A 277 -21.41 -0.81 -25.88
C GLN A 277 -21.46 -0.39 -24.41
N LEU A 278 -20.33 0.04 -23.84
CA LEU A 278 -20.25 0.52 -22.47
C LEU A 278 -21.09 1.80 -22.29
N ILE A 279 -21.01 2.75 -23.24
CA ILE A 279 -21.82 3.98 -23.23
C ILE A 279 -23.31 3.67 -23.38
N ASN A 280 -23.67 2.75 -24.30
CA ASN A 280 -25.06 2.35 -24.54
C ASN A 280 -25.67 1.64 -23.32
N SER A 281 -25.01 0.60 -22.80
CA SER A 281 -25.49 -0.18 -21.65
C SER A 281 -25.58 0.63 -20.35
N SER A 282 -24.76 1.67 -20.21
CA SER A 282 -24.80 2.59 -19.07
C SER A 282 -25.74 3.78 -19.25
N GLN A 283 -26.51 3.83 -20.35
CA GLN A 283 -27.51 4.85 -20.66
C GLN A 283 -26.97 6.29 -20.58
N LYS A 284 -25.72 6.50 -21.02
CA LYS A 284 -25.05 7.80 -20.88
C LYS A 284 -25.40 8.75 -22.02
N THR A 285 -25.53 10.03 -21.68
CA THR A 285 -25.69 11.13 -22.65
C THR A 285 -24.39 11.91 -22.80
N GLY A 286 -23.79 11.88 -23.99
CA GLY A 286 -22.54 12.60 -24.25
C GLY A 286 -21.95 12.30 -25.63
N LYS A 287 -20.78 12.91 -25.90
CA LYS A 287 -20.10 12.85 -27.19
C LYS A 287 -18.71 12.25 -27.05
N VAL A 288 -18.39 11.28 -27.90
CA VAL A 288 -17.06 10.71 -28.09
C VAL A 288 -16.38 11.39 -29.28
N LEU A 289 -15.22 12.00 -29.05
CA LEU A 289 -14.29 12.44 -30.08
C LEU A 289 -13.21 11.35 -30.22
N LEU A 290 -12.97 10.87 -31.43
CA LEU A 290 -11.87 9.97 -31.73
C LEU A 290 -10.84 10.69 -32.58
N VAL A 291 -9.56 10.55 -32.22
CA VAL A 291 -8.41 11.01 -33.00
C VAL A 291 -7.72 9.75 -33.49
N LEU A 292 -7.87 9.49 -34.80
CA LEU A 292 -7.34 8.32 -35.49
C LEU A 292 -6.16 8.74 -36.38
N ASP A 293 -5.45 7.76 -36.89
CA ASP A 293 -4.32 7.92 -37.80
C ASP A 293 -4.65 8.67 -39.09
N ASP A 294 -5.87 8.48 -39.58
CA ASP A 294 -6.34 8.99 -40.87
C ASP A 294 -7.47 10.03 -40.77
N GLY A 295 -7.81 10.49 -39.56
CA GLY A 295 -8.76 11.59 -39.36
C GLY A 295 -9.44 11.58 -37.99
N ASN A 296 -10.29 12.58 -37.77
CA ASN A 296 -11.08 12.69 -36.54
C ASN A 296 -12.51 12.20 -36.75
N ALA A 297 -13.09 11.62 -35.71
CA ALA A 297 -14.47 11.17 -35.70
C ALA A 297 -15.24 11.71 -34.49
N THR A 298 -16.54 11.86 -34.64
CA THR A 298 -17.46 12.27 -33.58
C THR A 298 -18.63 11.29 -33.52
N VAL A 299 -18.93 10.82 -32.31
CA VAL A 299 -20.07 9.95 -32.02
C VAL A 299 -20.86 10.54 -30.85
N ALA A 300 -22.16 10.70 -30.96
CA ALA A 300 -23.01 11.26 -29.92
C ALA A 300 -24.07 10.26 -29.47
N PHE A 301 -24.25 10.17 -28.16
CA PHE A 301 -25.20 9.31 -27.48
C PHE A 301 -26.17 10.13 -26.64
N ASN A 302 -27.46 9.82 -26.73
CA ASN A 302 -28.50 10.39 -25.89
C ASN A 302 -29.20 9.26 -25.12
N GLU A 303 -29.05 9.25 -23.80
CA GLU A 303 -29.59 8.21 -22.91
C GLU A 303 -29.16 6.79 -23.33
N GLY A 304 -27.93 6.67 -23.83
CA GLY A 304 -27.37 5.43 -24.37
C GLY A 304 -27.68 5.18 -25.84
N GLU A 305 -28.62 5.88 -26.46
CA GLU A 305 -28.97 5.70 -27.87
C GLU A 305 -28.06 6.51 -28.79
N LEU A 306 -27.69 5.92 -29.92
CA LEU A 306 -26.81 6.56 -30.90
C LEU A 306 -27.59 7.57 -31.76
N VAL A 307 -27.28 8.85 -31.64
CA VAL A 307 -28.01 9.94 -32.32
C VAL A 307 -27.20 10.65 -33.41
N LYS A 308 -25.87 10.60 -33.36
CA LYS A 308 -25.02 11.20 -34.40
C LYS A 308 -23.71 10.44 -34.53
N THR A 309 -23.29 10.21 -35.77
CA THR A 309 -21.93 9.73 -36.07
C THR A 309 -21.39 10.47 -37.28
N GLN A 310 -20.15 10.91 -37.20
CA GLN A 310 -19.45 11.58 -38.29
C GLN A 310 -17.99 11.17 -38.30
N TYR A 311 -17.50 10.78 -39.47
CA TYR A 311 -16.12 10.35 -39.65
C TYR A 311 -15.71 10.65 -41.09
N LYS A 312 -14.72 11.54 -41.26
CA LYS A 312 -14.35 12.10 -42.57
C LYS A 312 -15.59 12.66 -43.31
N GLU A 313 -15.84 12.22 -44.53
CA GLU A 313 -16.99 12.59 -45.37
C GLU A 313 -18.24 11.72 -45.08
N LEU A 314 -18.11 10.67 -44.26
CA LEU A 314 -19.21 9.78 -43.91
C LEU A 314 -20.01 10.34 -42.73
N SER A 315 -21.33 10.06 -42.74
CA SER A 315 -22.23 10.40 -41.63
C SER A 315 -23.21 9.26 -41.33
N GLY A 316 -23.77 9.25 -40.12
CA GLY A 316 -24.78 8.28 -39.71
C GLY A 316 -24.25 6.85 -39.63
N LYS A 317 -25.01 5.87 -40.13
CA LYS A 317 -24.70 4.44 -40.03
C LYS A 317 -23.37 4.08 -40.69
N GLU A 318 -23.12 4.60 -41.89
CA GLU A 318 -21.91 4.28 -42.66
C GLU A 318 -20.64 4.80 -41.96
N ALA A 319 -20.71 5.97 -41.32
CA ALA A 319 -19.62 6.46 -40.48
C ALA A 319 -19.41 5.58 -39.25
N PHE A 320 -20.48 5.11 -38.62
CA PHE A 320 -20.39 4.23 -37.46
C PHE A 320 -19.74 2.89 -37.80
N PHE A 321 -20.13 2.26 -38.92
CA PHE A 321 -19.53 1.00 -39.36
C PHE A 321 -18.03 1.14 -39.65
N ALA A 322 -17.62 2.23 -40.30
CA ALA A 322 -16.21 2.50 -40.55
C ALA A 322 -15.37 2.67 -39.26
N LEU A 323 -15.98 3.17 -38.17
CA LEU A 323 -15.31 3.30 -36.88
C LEU A 323 -15.15 1.97 -36.14
N LEU A 324 -16.06 1.01 -36.33
CA LEU A 324 -15.93 -0.32 -35.70
C LEU A 324 -14.70 -1.09 -36.21
N ALA A 325 -14.25 -0.80 -37.44
CA ALA A 325 -13.06 -1.38 -38.02
C ALA A 325 -11.74 -0.82 -37.45
N LYS A 326 -11.79 0.24 -36.64
CA LYS A 326 -10.59 0.92 -36.12
C LYS A 326 -10.11 0.26 -34.83
N SER A 327 -8.84 -0.12 -34.82
CA SER A 327 -8.18 -0.82 -33.72
C SER A 327 -7.14 0.01 -32.97
N ASP A 328 -6.77 1.19 -33.48
CA ASP A 328 -5.81 2.09 -32.85
C ASP A 328 -6.26 3.55 -32.98
N GLY A 329 -5.78 4.38 -32.07
CA GLY A 329 -6.17 5.78 -31.92
C GLY A 329 -6.53 6.13 -30.48
N THR A 330 -6.83 7.41 -30.25
CA THR A 330 -7.25 7.90 -28.93
C THR A 330 -8.70 8.36 -28.97
N PHE A 331 -9.40 8.21 -27.86
CA PHE A 331 -10.76 8.71 -27.71
C PHE A 331 -10.86 9.68 -26.53
N THR A 332 -11.87 10.54 -26.60
CA THR A 332 -12.27 11.47 -25.54
C THR A 332 -13.79 11.51 -25.46
N TYR A 333 -14.38 11.05 -24.37
CA TYR A 333 -15.80 11.22 -24.08
C TYR A 333 -16.03 12.49 -23.28
N THR A 334 -17.01 13.31 -23.69
CA THR A 334 -17.51 14.47 -22.96
C THR A 334 -18.98 14.26 -22.61
N SER A 335 -19.35 14.46 -21.35
CA SER A 335 -20.74 14.31 -20.91
C SER A 335 -21.60 15.49 -21.39
N GLY A 336 -22.85 15.21 -21.73
CA GLY A 336 -23.79 16.21 -22.18
C GLY A 336 -23.75 16.44 -23.69
N LEU A 337 -24.86 16.96 -24.20
CA LEU A 337 -25.09 17.30 -25.59
C LEU A 337 -25.66 18.71 -25.68
N SER A 338 -25.44 19.39 -26.80
CA SER A 338 -26.11 20.66 -27.10
C SER A 338 -27.63 20.47 -27.23
N ALA A 339 -28.39 21.57 -27.11
CA ALA A 339 -29.86 21.52 -27.23
C ALA A 339 -30.31 20.97 -28.60
N GLU A 340 -29.57 21.27 -29.66
CA GLU A 340 -29.80 20.76 -31.02
C GLU A 340 -29.51 19.25 -31.10
N GLU A 341 -28.41 18.78 -30.50
CA GLU A 341 -28.04 17.36 -30.52
C GLU A 341 -28.99 16.46 -29.71
N LYS A 342 -29.62 16.99 -28.66
CA LYS A 342 -30.63 16.24 -27.88
C LYS A 342 -31.93 15.98 -28.66
N GLN A 343 -32.21 16.77 -29.70
CA GLN A 343 -33.40 16.64 -30.54
C GLN A 343 -33.19 15.74 -31.76
N LEU A 344 -31.96 15.24 -31.97
CA LEU A 344 -31.66 14.35 -33.07
C LEU A 344 -32.35 13.00 -32.90
N GLU A 345 -32.84 12.45 -34.02
CA GLU A 345 -33.43 11.11 -34.05
C GLU A 345 -32.37 10.03 -33.85
N VAL A 346 -32.79 8.94 -33.21
CA VAL A 346 -31.94 7.76 -33.04
C VAL A 346 -31.65 7.15 -34.40
N ILE A 347 -30.36 6.95 -34.72
CA ILE A 347 -29.90 6.44 -36.02
C ILE A 347 -30.43 5.02 -36.28
N GLY A 348 -30.59 4.22 -35.22
CA GLY A 348 -31.17 2.87 -35.26
C GLY A 348 -30.84 2.10 -33.98
N GLY A 349 -31.45 0.92 -33.82
CA GLY A 349 -31.20 0.07 -32.64
C GLY A 349 -29.73 -0.30 -32.53
N PHE A 350 -29.10 0.10 -31.42
CA PHE A 350 -27.65 0.05 -31.24
C PHE A 350 -27.05 -1.34 -31.50
N MET A 351 -27.64 -2.39 -30.91
CA MET A 351 -27.16 -3.76 -31.12
C MET A 351 -27.27 -4.22 -32.57
N GLY A 352 -28.32 -3.79 -33.29
CA GLY A 352 -28.46 -4.10 -34.72
C GLY A 352 -27.37 -3.43 -35.57
N LEU A 353 -26.98 -2.20 -35.22
CA LEU A 353 -25.89 -1.49 -35.88
C LEU A 353 -24.53 -2.17 -35.61
N VAL A 354 -24.26 -2.58 -34.38
CA VAL A 354 -23.02 -3.28 -34.05
C VAL A 354 -22.92 -4.61 -34.81
N MET A 355 -23.98 -5.42 -34.82
CA MET A 355 -23.98 -6.71 -35.52
C MET A 355 -23.76 -6.55 -37.03
N GLU A 356 -24.50 -5.64 -37.68
CA GLU A 356 -24.33 -5.39 -39.11
C GLU A 356 -22.95 -4.80 -39.44
N GLY A 357 -22.43 -3.91 -38.58
CA GLY A 357 -21.11 -3.33 -38.76
C GLY A 357 -19.99 -4.38 -38.65
N MET A 358 -20.03 -5.24 -37.63
CA MET A 358 -19.05 -6.33 -37.47
C MET A 358 -19.09 -7.32 -38.62
N ARG A 359 -20.29 -7.69 -39.11
CA ARG A 359 -20.43 -8.54 -40.30
C ARG A 359 -19.70 -7.96 -41.51
N ARG A 360 -19.81 -6.65 -41.75
CA ARG A 360 -19.11 -5.97 -42.85
C ARG A 360 -17.60 -5.91 -42.66
N VAL A 361 -17.13 -5.74 -41.42
CA VAL A 361 -15.70 -5.75 -41.10
C VAL A 361 -15.11 -7.13 -41.39
N ASP A 362 -15.79 -8.18 -40.97
CA ASP A 362 -15.39 -9.57 -41.23
C ASP A 362 -15.35 -9.88 -42.73
N GLU A 363 -16.33 -9.39 -43.50
CA GLU A 363 -16.40 -9.54 -44.97
C GLU A 363 -15.33 -8.77 -45.75
N GLN A 364 -14.73 -7.73 -45.16
CA GLN A 364 -13.64 -6.96 -45.78
C GLN A 364 -12.25 -7.47 -45.40
N GLN A 365 -12.16 -8.28 -44.34
CA GLN A 365 -10.91 -8.90 -43.86
C GLN A 365 -10.73 -10.34 -44.37
N ALA A 366 -11.79 -10.97 -44.87
CA ALA A 366 -11.79 -12.25 -45.58
C ALA A 366 -11.42 -12.07 -47.06
#